data_AF-A0A259KKS0-F1
#
_entry.id   AF-A0A259KKS0-F1
#
_cell.length_a   1.000
_cell.length_b   1.000
_cell.length_c   1.000
_cell.angle_alpha   90.00
_cell.angle_beta   90.00
_cell.angle_gamma   90.00
#
_symmetry.space_group_name_H-M   'P 1'
#
loop_
_entity.id
_entity.type
_entity.pdbx_description
1 polymer ?
#
loop_
_entity_poly.entity_id
_entity_poly.type
_entity_poly.pdbx_seq_one_letter_code
_entity_poly.pdbx_strand_id
1 'polypeptide(L)'
;MPAITFPANATGIVVNDSGQIYAQIPDQQAPQLLGQLSVANFANDSGLDPLGNNLYRETTASGQPVVSVAGDIGFGNIHQGYLEGSNVDPVKEITELISAQRAYEMNSKVIQAADEMASTVSKGIR
;
A
#
# COMPACT_ATOMS: atom_id res chain seq x y z
N MET A 1 10.34 5.33 16.34
CA MET A 1 10.63 6.56 15.58
C MET A 1 10.97 7.67 16.56
N PRO A 2 12.00 8.50 16.32
CA PRO A 2 12.27 9.67 17.16
C PRO A 2 11.11 10.67 17.06
N ALA A 3 10.67 11.21 18.21
CA ALA A 3 9.63 12.23 18.23
C ALA A 3 10.20 13.54 17.66
N ILE A 4 9.61 14.05 16.58
CA ILE A 4 9.97 15.34 16.00
C ILE A 4 9.07 16.39 16.64
N THR A 5 9.64 17.31 17.40
CA THR A 5 8.91 18.40 18.06
C THR A 5 8.93 19.64 17.18
N PHE A 6 7.77 20.09 16.73
CA PHE A 6 7.62 21.32 15.96
C PHE A 6 7.47 22.51 16.90
N PRO A 7 8.35 23.53 16.82
CA PRO A 7 8.22 24.71 17.67
C PRO A 7 7.06 25.59 17.17
N ALA A 8 6.27 26.13 18.11
CA ALA A 8 5.04 26.88 17.80
C ALA A 8 5.28 28.19 17.03
N ASN A 9 6.52 28.68 17.00
CA ASN A 9 6.91 29.87 16.25
C ASN A 9 7.36 29.55 14.81
N ALA A 10 7.31 28.30 14.34
CA ALA A 10 7.70 27.97 12.97
C ALA A 10 6.75 28.62 11.94
N THR A 11 7.30 29.38 10.98
CA THR A 11 6.55 30.01 9.88
C THR A 11 6.43 29.11 8.66
N GLY A 12 7.31 28.12 8.52
CA GLY A 12 7.31 27.16 7.42
C GLY A 12 8.05 25.88 7.78
N ILE A 13 7.69 24.79 7.10
CA ILE A 13 8.34 23.48 7.25
C ILE A 13 8.82 23.05 5.87
N VAL A 14 10.11 22.70 5.78
CA VAL A 14 10.75 22.21 4.56
C VAL A 14 11.31 20.83 4.84
N VAL A 15 11.02 19.87 3.97
CA VAL A 15 11.56 18.50 4.06
C VAL A 15 12.44 18.27 2.83
N ASN A 16 13.70 17.89 3.05
CA ASN A 16 14.60 17.60 1.94
C ASN A 16 14.45 16.15 1.42
N ASP A 17 15.07 15.86 0.28
CA ASP A 17 15.04 14.54 -0.35
C ASP A 17 15.58 13.41 0.57
N SER A 18 16.47 13.77 1.50
CA SER A 18 17.03 12.88 2.52
C SER A 18 16.15 12.70 3.76
N GLY A 19 14.92 13.23 3.75
CA GLY A 19 13.96 13.13 4.86
C GLY A 19 14.26 14.01 6.07
N GLN A 20 15.23 14.92 6.00
CA GLN A 20 15.50 15.89 7.05
C GLN A 20 14.44 16.98 7.06
N ILE A 21 13.87 17.20 8.24
CA ILE A 21 12.82 18.18 8.47
C ILE A 21 13.44 19.45 9.04
N TYR A 22 13.26 20.55 8.33
CA TYR A 22 13.67 21.87 8.73
C TYR A 22 12.46 22.73 9.07
N ALA A 23 12.54 23.47 10.17
CA ALA A 23 11.59 24.54 10.48
C ALA A 23 12.22 25.90 10.23
N GLN A 24 11.47 26.75 9.56
CA GLN A 24 11.81 28.16 9.40
C GLN A 24 11.27 28.92 10.60
N ILE A 25 12.15 29.55 11.36
CA ILE A 25 11.81 30.31 12.57
C ILE A 25 11.95 31.80 12.25
N PRO A 26 11.00 32.67 12.65
CA PRO A 26 11.17 34.11 12.59
C PRO A 26 12.48 34.51 13.26
N ASP A 27 13.17 35.49 12.70
CA ASP A 27 14.45 36.00 13.22
C ASP A 27 15.67 35.07 13.08
N GLN A 28 15.52 33.91 12.41
CA GLN A 28 16.65 33.09 11.95
C GLN A 28 16.73 33.07 10.42
N GLN A 29 17.90 33.42 9.86
CA GLN A 29 18.11 33.33 8.40
C GLN A 29 18.26 31.90 7.90
N ALA A 30 18.80 31.00 8.72
CA ALA A 30 18.98 29.59 8.38
C ALA A 30 17.85 28.75 8.99
N PRO A 31 17.22 27.84 8.23
CA PRO A 31 16.26 26.89 8.76
C PRO A 31 16.89 25.99 9.85
N GLN A 32 16.17 25.79 10.95
CA GLN A 32 16.63 24.89 12.02
C GLN A 32 16.25 23.44 11.69
N LEU A 33 17.24 22.53 11.77
CA LEU A 33 16.99 21.09 11.66
C LEU A 33 16.24 20.60 12.90
N LEU A 34 15.02 20.07 12.71
CA LEU A 34 14.20 19.49 13.79
C LEU A 34 14.48 18.00 13.99
N GLY A 35 14.84 17.30 12.91
CA GLY A 35 15.06 15.86 12.93
C GLY A 35 15.08 15.27 11.53
N GLN A 36 15.13 13.95 11.47
CA GLN A 36 15.20 13.20 10.22
C GLN A 36 14.22 12.04 10.26
N LEU A 37 13.48 11.89 9.16
CA LEU A 37 12.63 10.73 8.90
C LEU A 37 13.51 9.54 8.54
N SER A 38 13.26 8.42 9.21
CA SER A 38 13.85 7.13 8.86
C SER A 38 12.83 6.34 8.05
N VAL A 39 13.33 5.63 7.04
CA VAL A 39 12.55 4.75 6.17
C VAL A 39 12.93 3.32 6.51
N ALA A 40 11.93 2.47 6.68
CA ALA A 40 12.12 1.03 6.86
C ALA A 40 11.83 0.33 5.54
N ASN A 41 12.79 -0.48 5.07
CA ASN A 41 12.60 -1.36 3.92
C ASN A 41 12.51 -2.81 4.41
N PHE A 42 11.68 -3.62 3.76
CA PHE A 42 11.51 -5.03 4.07
C PHE A 42 11.99 -5.87 2.89
N ALA A 43 12.48 -7.08 3.17
CA ALA A 43 12.91 -7.97 2.10
C ALA A 43 11.71 -8.50 1.27
N ASN A 44 10.54 -8.58 1.90
CA ASN A 44 9.31 -9.08 1.27
C ASN A 44 8.08 -8.26 1.70
N ASP A 45 7.64 -7.34 0.84
CA ASP A 45 6.47 -6.50 1.09
C ASP A 45 5.16 -7.29 1.13
N SER A 46 5.04 -8.37 0.35
CA SER A 46 3.84 -9.23 0.36
C SER A 46 3.69 -10.03 1.66
N GLY A 47 4.75 -10.12 2.46
CA GLY A 47 4.73 -10.73 3.78
C GLY A 47 4.24 -9.79 4.88
N LEU A 48 4.03 -8.50 4.60
CA LEU A 48 3.55 -7.54 5.58
C LEU A 48 2.08 -7.79 5.92
N ASP A 49 1.74 -7.66 7.19
CA ASP A 49 0.36 -7.82 7.66
C ASP A 49 -0.37 -6.47 7.60
N PRO A 50 -1.43 -6.32 6.77
CA PRO A 50 -2.15 -5.07 6.66
C PRO A 50 -3.03 -4.84 7.90
N LEU A 51 -2.72 -3.80 8.66
CA LEU A 51 -3.52 -3.37 9.82
C LEU A 51 -4.70 -2.46 9.42
N GLY A 52 -4.80 -2.10 8.14
CA GLY A 52 -5.79 -1.15 7.61
C GLY A 52 -5.29 0.29 7.60
N ASN A 53 -6.03 1.20 6.95
CA ASN A 53 -5.65 2.62 6.78
C ASN A 53 -4.23 2.82 6.19
N ASN A 54 -3.81 1.96 5.26
CA ASN A 54 -2.46 1.92 4.69
C ASN A 54 -1.34 1.66 5.72
N LEU A 55 -1.67 1.16 6.91
CA LEU A 55 -0.71 0.74 7.91
C LEU A 55 -0.37 -0.74 7.74
N TYR A 56 0.90 -1.05 7.90
CA TYR A 56 1.45 -2.40 7.78
C TYR A 56 2.22 -2.76 9.05
N ARG A 57 2.20 -4.04 9.39
CA ARG A 57 2.96 -4.62 10.49
C ARG A 57 3.93 -5.67 9.96
N GLU A 58 5.12 -5.67 10.53
CA GLU A 58 6.14 -6.69 10.28
C GLU A 58 5.66 -8.08 10.71
N THR A 59 5.99 -9.09 9.91
CA THR A 59 5.75 -10.49 10.23
C THR A 59 7.03 -11.31 10.04
N THR A 60 7.01 -12.56 10.48
CA THR A 60 8.10 -13.50 10.18
C THR A 60 8.29 -13.70 8.66
N ALA A 61 7.23 -13.52 7.86
CA ALA A 61 7.28 -13.69 6.40
C ALA A 61 7.78 -12.44 5.66
N SER A 62 7.68 -11.23 6.24
CA SER A 62 8.25 -10.00 5.66
C SER A 62 9.76 -9.87 5.86
N GLY A 63 10.29 -10.57 6.87
CA GLY A 63 11.67 -10.43 7.33
C GLY A 63 11.85 -9.24 8.28
N GLN A 64 13.09 -9.02 8.72
CA GLN A 64 13.43 -7.91 9.62
C GLN A 64 13.44 -6.57 8.87
N PRO A 65 12.96 -5.48 9.49
CA PRO A 65 13.04 -4.14 8.90
C PRO A 65 14.50 -3.67 8.81
N VAL A 66 14.91 -3.25 7.62
CA VAL A 66 16.16 -2.51 7.41
C VAL A 66 15.82 -1.03 7.47
N VAL A 67 16.19 -0.38 8.57
CA VAL A 67 15.95 1.06 8.76
C VAL A 67 17.16 1.84 8.28
N SER A 68 16.95 2.73 7.32
CA SER A 68 17.95 3.72 6.91
C SER A 68 17.31 5.08 6.64
N VAL A 69 18.09 5.97 6.07
CA VAL A 69 17.69 7.32 5.67
C VAL A 69 17.21 7.31 4.22
N ALA A 70 16.24 8.15 3.90
CA ALA A 70 15.84 8.39 2.51
C ALA A 70 17.03 8.92 1.68
N GLY A 71 17.16 8.49 0.43
CA GLY A 71 18.26 8.87 -0.47
C GLY A 71 19.58 8.14 -0.24
N ASP A 72 19.66 7.23 0.73
CA ASP A 72 20.78 6.28 0.85
C ASP A 72 20.67 5.14 -0.19
N ILE A 73 21.76 4.42 -0.44
CA ILE A 73 21.81 3.39 -1.48
C ILE A 73 20.79 2.29 -1.18
N GLY A 74 19.83 2.10 -2.08
CA GLY A 74 18.75 1.12 -1.93
C GLY A 74 17.49 1.67 -1.25
N PHE A 75 17.44 2.96 -0.92
CA PHE A 75 16.27 3.66 -0.40
C PHE A 75 15.83 4.76 -1.37
N GLY A 76 14.51 4.99 -1.44
CA GLY A 76 13.94 6.07 -2.26
C GLY A 76 14.20 7.46 -1.67
N ASN A 77 13.95 8.51 -2.47
CA ASN A 77 14.00 9.90 -2.03
C ASN A 77 12.61 10.36 -1.57
N ILE A 78 12.56 11.31 -0.63
CA ILE A 78 11.30 11.92 -0.18
C ILE A 78 11.05 13.23 -0.92
N HIS A 79 9.97 13.30 -1.70
CA HIS A 79 9.60 14.55 -2.36
C HIS A 79 8.50 15.28 -1.60
N GLN A 80 8.82 16.47 -1.08
CA GLN A 80 7.85 17.31 -0.39
C GLN A 80 6.76 17.80 -1.36
N GLY A 81 5.50 17.72 -0.92
CA GLY A 81 4.35 18.22 -1.69
C GLY A 81 3.79 17.25 -2.73
N TYR A 82 4.37 16.05 -2.85
CA TYR A 82 3.84 14.96 -3.65
C TYR A 82 3.08 13.96 -2.79
N LEU A 83 2.00 13.40 -3.34
CA LEU A 83 1.22 12.33 -2.73
C LEU A 83 1.32 11.10 -3.62
N GLU A 84 1.69 9.96 -3.04
CA GLU A 84 1.72 8.69 -3.76
C GLU A 84 0.29 8.20 -4.04
N GLY A 85 -0.01 8.01 -5.32
CA GLY A 85 -1.29 7.47 -5.78
C GLY A 85 -1.33 5.95 -5.70
N SER A 86 -2.54 5.39 -5.79
CA SER A 86 -2.69 3.95 -5.96
C SER A 86 -2.12 3.50 -7.31
N ASN A 87 -1.48 2.33 -7.33
CA ASN A 87 -1.03 1.68 -8.55
C ASN A 87 -2.14 0.87 -9.26
N VAL A 88 -3.37 0.89 -8.73
CA VAL A 88 -4.52 0.14 -9.27
C VAL A 88 -5.17 0.89 -10.42
N ASP A 89 -5.35 0.21 -11.55
CA ASP A 89 -6.14 0.70 -12.67
C ASP A 89 -7.60 0.24 -12.52
N PRO A 90 -8.55 1.15 -12.26
CA PRO A 90 -9.94 0.78 -12.02
C PRO A 90 -10.60 0.13 -13.26
N VAL A 91 -10.17 0.46 -14.48
CA VAL A 91 -10.75 -0.12 -15.69
C VAL A 91 -10.37 -1.59 -15.79
N LYS A 92 -9.08 -1.89 -15.56
CA LYS A 92 -8.58 -3.26 -15.54
C LYS A 92 -9.29 -4.09 -14.46
N GLU A 93 -9.38 -3.56 -13.25
CA GLU A 93 -10.00 -4.25 -12.11
C GLU A 93 -11.47 -4.61 -12.39
N ILE A 94 -12.23 -3.70 -13.01
CA ILE A 94 -13.63 -3.96 -13.40
C ILE A 94 -13.70 -5.07 -14.46
N THR A 95 -12.81 -5.08 -15.45
CA THR A 95 -12.81 -6.13 -16.48
C THR A 95 -12.48 -7.51 -15.90
N GLU A 96 -11.56 -7.58 -14.94
CA GLU A 96 -11.25 -8.82 -14.21
C GLU A 96 -12.43 -9.29 -13.37
N LEU A 97 -13.14 -8.38 -12.70
CA LEU A 97 -14.39 -8.70 -11.98
C LEU A 97 -15.49 -9.21 -12.92
N ILE A 98 -15.70 -8.58 -14.09
CA ILE A 98 -16.68 -9.05 -15.08
C ILE A 98 -16.30 -10.44 -15.61
N SER A 99 -15.02 -10.69 -15.84
CA SER A 99 -14.52 -12.01 -16.26
C SER A 99 -14.78 -13.07 -15.19
N ALA A 100 -14.46 -12.76 -13.93
CA ALA A 100 -14.72 -13.65 -12.80
C ALA A 100 -16.22 -13.94 -12.62
N GLN A 101 -17.07 -12.92 -12.78
CA GLN A 101 -18.52 -13.08 -12.76
C GLN A 101 -19.02 -13.97 -13.90
N ARG A 102 -18.55 -13.76 -15.14
CA ARG A 102 -18.91 -14.60 -16.28
C ARG A 102 -18.47 -16.05 -16.08
N ALA A 103 -17.28 -16.27 -15.52
CA ALA A 103 -16.82 -17.61 -15.18
C ALA A 103 -17.74 -18.28 -14.16
N TYR A 104 -18.18 -17.55 -13.12
CA TYR A 104 -19.15 -18.04 -12.15
C TYR A 104 -20.52 -18.36 -12.77
N GLU A 105 -21.04 -17.47 -13.63
CA GLU A 105 -22.30 -17.68 -14.34
C GLU A 105 -22.22 -18.89 -15.29
N MET A 106 -21.12 -19.05 -16.03
CA MET A 106 -20.89 -20.21 -16.89
C MET A 106 -20.83 -21.50 -16.06
N ASN A 107 -20.07 -21.51 -14.97
CA ASN A 107 -19.97 -22.67 -14.08
C ASN A 107 -21.34 -23.03 -13.50
N SER A 108 -22.14 -22.04 -13.11
CA SER A 108 -23.50 -22.25 -12.60
C SER A 108 -24.43 -22.85 -13.66
N LYS A 109 -24.36 -22.39 -14.91
CA LYS A 109 -25.14 -22.95 -16.03
C LYS A 109 -24.71 -24.38 -16.37
N VAL A 110 -23.41 -24.68 -16.31
CA VAL A 110 -22.90 -26.05 -16.50
C VAL A 110 -23.44 -26.99 -15.42
N ILE A 111 -23.48 -26.54 -14.16
CA ILE A 111 -24.07 -27.32 -13.05
C ILE A 111 -25.57 -27.54 -13.29
N GLN A 112 -26.32 -26.50 -13.64
CA GLN A 112 -27.75 -26.63 -13.94
C GLN A 112 -28.01 -27.61 -15.08
N ALA A 113 -27.26 -27.52 -16.17
CA ALA A 113 -27.38 -28.45 -17.29
C ALA A 113 -27.03 -29.89 -16.89
N ALA A 114 -26.02 -30.08 -16.03
CA ALA A 114 -25.68 -31.39 -15.48
C ALA A 114 -26.82 -31.95 -14.60
N ASP A 115 -27.42 -31.12 -13.74
CA ASP A 115 -28.56 -31.49 -12.90
C ASP A 115 -29.81 -31.84 -13.73
N GLU A 116 -30.09 -31.08 -14.79
CA GLU A 116 -31.19 -31.36 -15.73
C GLU A 116 -30.99 -32.70 -16.46
N MET A 117 -29.77 -32.99 -16.92
CA MET A 117 -29.43 -34.28 -17.53
C MET A 117 -29.57 -35.42 -16.54
N ALA A 118 -29.06 -35.27 -15.31
CA ALA A 118 -29.17 -36.26 -14.25
C ALA A 118 -30.64 -36.55 -13.90
N SER A 119 -31.46 -35.50 -13.78
CA SER A 119 -32.90 -35.61 -13.57
C SER A 119 -33.59 -36.38 -14.70
N THR A 120 -33.26 -36.08 -15.96
CA THR A 120 -33.81 -36.76 -17.13
C THR A 120 -33.48 -38.24 -17.16
N VAL A 121 -32.23 -38.62 -16.88
CA VAL A 121 -31.81 -40.03 -16.78
C VAL A 121 -32.58 -40.74 -15.66
N SER A 122 -32.72 -40.13 -14.48
CA SER A 122 -33.43 -40.74 -13.36
C SER A 122 -34.92 -40.97 -13.63
N LYS A 123 -35.58 -40.08 -14.39
CA LYS A 123 -37.00 -40.19 -14.75
C LYS A 123 -37.25 -41.18 -15.87
N GLY A 124 -36.31 -41.38 -16.78
CA GLY A 124 -36.40 -42.36 -17.87
C GLY A 124 -36.21 -43.82 -17.43
N ILE A 125 -35.81 -44.08 -16.18
CA ILE A 125 -35.58 -45.42 -15.62
C ILE A 125 -36.81 -45.97 -14.85
N ARG A 126 -37.96 -45.26 -14.87
CA ARG A 126 -39.23 -45.74 -14.28
C ARG A 126 -40.24 -46.17 -15.32
#